data_AF-A0A1I5D9G4-F1
#
_entry.id   AF-A0A1I5D9G4-F1
#
_cell.length_a   1.000
_cell.length_b   1.000
_cell.length_c   1.000
_cell.angle_alpha   90.00
_cell.angle_beta   90.00
_cell.angle_gamma   90.00
#
_symmetry.space_group_name_H-M   'P 1'
#
loop_
_entity.id
_entity.type
_entity.pdbx_description
1 polymer ?
#
loop_
_entity_poly.entity_id
_entity_poly.type
_entity_poly.pdbx_seq_one_letter_code
_entity_poly.pdbx_strand_id
1 'polypeptide(L)'
;MVQIRKQQERGFIAALLINCIPDVAIAWVASSFFNGDRDVAANAVLIFLALQAVYFAIWLRRIVWGWVLFWVSNRRKMTTHLEDFLHKQRFPCPPEVIGGVDDYLAGVADNSNVSGQVRLKAATELGVLAGIRAAGNGLYAMQLSMAYESALQSYERRFAPREPADEQWHEER
;
A
#
# COMPACT_ATOMS: atom_id res chain seq x y z
N MET A 1 4.21 -23.98 -5.12
CA MET A 1 2.91 -23.60 -4.52
C MET A 1 2.31 -22.45 -5.33
N VAL A 2 1.35 -22.70 -6.23
CA VAL A 2 0.80 -21.68 -7.13
C VAL A 2 -0.71 -21.91 -7.30
N GLN A 3 -1.54 -21.46 -6.34
CA GLN A 3 -3.01 -21.43 -6.49
C GLN A 3 -3.72 -20.25 -5.78
N ILE A 4 -3.00 -19.36 -5.09
CA ILE A 4 -3.62 -18.37 -4.21
C ILE A 4 -4.29 -17.20 -4.98
N ARG A 5 -3.77 -16.85 -6.16
CA ARG A 5 -4.25 -15.65 -6.91
C ARG A 5 -5.68 -15.80 -7.44
N LYS A 6 -6.02 -16.96 -8.03
CA LYS A 6 -7.36 -17.22 -8.60
C LYS A 6 -8.45 -17.27 -7.53
N GLN A 7 -8.12 -17.66 -6.30
CA GLN A 7 -9.09 -17.73 -5.22
C GLN A 7 -9.43 -16.33 -4.68
N GLN A 8 -8.44 -15.43 -4.62
CA GLN A 8 -8.67 -14.02 -4.26
C GLN A 8 -9.49 -13.29 -5.33
N GLU A 9 -9.23 -13.50 -6.63
CA GLU A 9 -10.02 -12.88 -7.71
C GLU A 9 -11.49 -13.30 -7.66
N ARG A 10 -11.77 -14.58 -7.41
CA ARG A 10 -13.15 -15.07 -7.28
C ARG A 10 -13.87 -14.49 -6.07
N GLY A 11 -13.16 -14.38 -4.94
CA GLY A 11 -13.70 -13.74 -3.73
C GLY A 11 -14.04 -12.26 -3.97
N PHE A 12 -13.18 -11.55 -4.70
CA PHE A 12 -13.42 -10.15 -5.07
C PHE A 12 -14.64 -9.97 -5.97
N ILE A 13 -14.75 -10.78 -7.03
CA ILE A 13 -15.90 -10.71 -7.95
C ILE A 13 -17.20 -11.07 -7.22
N ALA A 14 -17.18 -12.11 -6.38
CA ALA A 14 -18.36 -12.49 -5.60
C ALA A 14 -18.77 -11.38 -4.60
N ALA A 15 -17.82 -10.77 -3.90
CA ALA A 15 -18.09 -9.65 -3.00
C ALA A 15 -18.65 -8.44 -3.76
N LEU A 16 -18.12 -8.14 -4.95
CA LEU A 16 -18.60 -7.04 -5.78
C LEU A 16 -20.06 -7.28 -6.21
N LEU A 17 -20.38 -8.49 -6.70
CA LEU A 17 -21.75 -8.84 -7.09
C LEU A 17 -22.71 -8.77 -5.89
N ILE A 18 -22.34 -9.31 -4.73
CA ILE A 18 -23.16 -9.28 -3.52
C ILE A 18 -23.42 -7.83 -3.08
N ASN A 19 -22.40 -6.97 -3.13
CA ASN A 19 -22.54 -5.56 -2.77
C ASN A 19 -23.38 -4.75 -3.76
N CYS A 20 -23.53 -5.20 -5.01
CA CYS A 20 -24.39 -4.53 -6.00
C CYS A 20 -25.89 -4.86 -5.84
N ILE A 21 -26.24 -5.98 -5.20
CA ILE A 21 -27.66 -6.41 -5.06
C ILE A 21 -28.52 -5.35 -4.33
N PRO A 22 -28.09 -4.79 -3.17
CA PRO A 22 -28.86 -3.76 -2.49
C PRO A 22 -29.03 -2.49 -3.33
N ASP A 23 -27.99 -2.07 -4.05
CA ASP A 23 -28.01 -0.87 -4.88
C ASP A 23 -29.00 -1.00 -6.04
N VAL A 24 -29.04 -2.17 -6.69
CA VAL A 24 -30.02 -2.46 -7.75
C VAL A 24 -31.43 -2.48 -7.20
N ALA A 25 -31.65 -3.07 -6.01
CA ALA A 25 -32.96 -3.09 -5.37
C ALA A 25 -33.44 -1.66 -5.01
N ILE A 26 -32.56 -0.82 -4.46
CA ILE A 26 -32.86 0.58 -4.15
C ILE A 26 -33.16 1.37 -5.42
N ALA A 27 -32.37 1.20 -6.48
CA ALA A 27 -32.58 1.88 -7.75
C ALA A 27 -33.92 1.50 -8.41
N TRP A 28 -34.30 0.22 -8.32
CA TRP A 28 -35.58 -0.28 -8.82
C TRP A 28 -36.78 0.24 -8.02
N VAL A 29 -36.68 0.24 -6.69
CA VAL A 29 -37.72 0.79 -5.83
C VAL A 29 -37.86 2.30 -6.08
N ALA A 30 -36.75 3.03 -6.15
CA ALA A 30 -36.75 4.46 -6.44
C ALA A 30 -37.36 4.78 -7.82
N SER A 31 -37.02 4.03 -8.87
CA SER A 31 -37.58 4.25 -10.21
C SER A 31 -39.10 4.03 -10.26
N SER A 32 -39.64 3.14 -9.43
CA SER A 32 -41.09 2.90 -9.33
C SER A 32 -41.88 4.08 -8.77
N PHE A 33 -41.25 4.99 -8.03
CA PHE A 33 -41.89 6.20 -7.51
C PHE A 33 -41.86 7.38 -8.49
N PHE A 34 -40.92 7.38 -9.44
CA PHE A 34 -40.85 8.38 -10.51
C PHE A 34 -41.82 7.98 -11.63
N ASN A 35 -43.11 8.24 -11.36
CA ASN A 35 -44.24 7.97 -12.23
C ASN A 35 -44.09 8.66 -13.59
N GLY A 36 -43.65 7.90 -14.59
CA GLY A 36 -43.74 8.24 -16.01
C GLY A 36 -43.70 6.94 -16.81
N ASP A 37 -44.82 6.60 -17.45
CA ASP A 37 -45.12 5.34 -18.17
C ASP A 37 -44.18 5.01 -19.36
N ARG A 38 -43.07 5.73 -19.53
CA ARG A 38 -42.07 5.45 -20.56
C ARG A 38 -40.72 5.21 -19.89
N ASP A 39 -40.38 3.92 -19.84
CA ASP A 39 -39.06 3.35 -19.54
C ASP A 39 -38.60 3.38 -18.07
N VAL A 40 -39.37 2.70 -17.21
CA VAL A 40 -38.96 2.33 -15.83
C VAL A 40 -37.54 1.74 -15.77
N ALA A 41 -37.19 0.92 -16.78
CA ALA A 41 -35.86 0.34 -16.90
C ALA A 41 -34.76 1.39 -17.15
N ALA A 42 -35.02 2.37 -18.03
CA ALA A 42 -34.06 3.45 -18.29
C ALA A 42 -33.86 4.33 -17.05
N ASN A 43 -34.94 4.65 -16.33
CA ASN A 43 -34.89 5.42 -15.08
C ASN A 43 -34.12 4.67 -13.98
N ALA A 44 -34.32 3.36 -13.84
CA ALA A 44 -33.58 2.54 -12.88
C ALA A 44 -32.06 2.54 -13.16
N VAL A 45 -31.66 2.40 -14.43
CA VAL A 45 -30.24 2.47 -14.83
C VAL A 45 -29.66 3.84 -14.53
N LEU A 46 -30.39 4.92 -14.79
CA LEU A 46 -29.94 6.29 -14.54
C LEU A 46 -29.75 6.54 -13.04
N ILE A 47 -30.70 6.10 -12.20
CA ILE A 47 -30.59 6.18 -10.73
C ILE A 47 -29.40 5.35 -10.22
N PHE A 48 -29.22 4.13 -10.74
CA PHE A 48 -28.08 3.30 -10.38
C PHE A 48 -26.75 3.97 -10.74
N LEU A 49 -26.62 4.51 -11.95
CA LEU A 49 -25.42 5.25 -12.37
C LEU A 49 -25.19 6.50 -11.52
N ALA A 50 -26.24 7.23 -11.15
CA ALA A 50 -26.14 8.37 -10.25
C ALA A 50 -25.64 7.94 -8.85
N LEU A 51 -26.13 6.82 -8.32
CA LEU A 51 -25.69 6.27 -7.04
C LEU A 51 -24.20 5.86 -7.11
N GLN A 52 -23.80 5.16 -8.17
CA GLN A 52 -22.40 4.79 -8.40
C GLN A 52 -21.50 6.02 -8.54
N ALA A 53 -21.97 7.08 -9.21
CA ALA A 53 -21.24 8.34 -9.33
C ALA A 53 -21.04 9.02 -7.97
N VAL A 54 -22.05 9.01 -7.09
CA VAL A 54 -21.94 9.53 -5.72
C VAL A 54 -20.95 8.71 -4.90
N TYR A 55 -21.02 7.37 -4.95
CA TYR A 55 -20.07 6.51 -4.25
C TYR A 55 -18.65 6.74 -4.76
N PHE A 56 -18.46 6.83 -6.07
CA PHE A 56 -17.18 7.14 -6.68
C PHE A 56 -16.66 8.50 -6.21
N ALA A 57 -17.50 9.54 -6.16
CA ALA A 57 -17.10 10.87 -5.68
C ALA A 57 -16.67 10.86 -4.21
N ILE A 58 -17.38 10.13 -3.34
CA ILE A 58 -17.02 9.98 -1.92
C ILE A 58 -15.68 9.23 -1.79
N TRP A 59 -15.51 8.14 -2.53
CA TRP A 59 -14.28 7.36 -2.56
C TRP A 59 -13.09 8.18 -3.06
N LEU A 60 -13.28 8.90 -4.16
CA LEU A 60 -12.26 9.77 -4.75
C LEU A 60 -11.86 10.87 -3.76
N ARG A 61 -12.84 11.52 -3.11
CA ARG A 61 -12.58 12.51 -2.06
C ARG A 61 -11.73 11.92 -0.94
N ARG A 62 -12.02 10.70 -0.47
CA ARG A 62 -11.23 10.03 0.58
C ARG A 62 -9.79 9.79 0.14
N ILE A 63 -9.58 9.34 -1.09
CA ILE A 63 -8.23 9.11 -1.63
C ILE A 63 -7.45 10.42 -1.77
N VAL A 64 -8.06 11.43 -2.37
CA VAL A 64 -7.45 12.75 -2.54
C VAL A 64 -7.09 13.33 -1.17
N TRP A 65 -8.00 13.28 -0.21
CA TRP A 65 -7.73 13.78 1.14
C TRP A 65 -6.62 12.99 1.85
N GLY A 66 -6.61 11.66 1.69
CA GLY A 66 -5.54 10.80 2.22
C GLY A 66 -4.17 11.16 1.66
N TRP A 67 -4.08 11.44 0.35
CA TRP A 67 -2.85 11.93 -0.29
C TRP A 67 -2.47 13.32 0.18
N VAL A 68 -3.42 14.24 0.31
CA VAL A 68 -3.17 15.60 0.80
C VAL A 68 -2.60 15.55 2.22
N LEU A 69 -3.23 14.79 3.13
CA LEU A 69 -2.73 14.63 4.50
C LEU A 69 -1.35 13.96 4.54
N PHE A 70 -1.11 13.00 3.65
CA PHE A 70 0.21 12.39 3.50
C PHE A 70 1.27 13.41 3.13
N TRP A 71 1.03 14.21 2.10
CA TRP A 71 1.99 15.22 1.64
C TRP A 71 2.23 16.34 2.66
N VAL A 72 1.18 16.82 3.34
CA VAL A 72 1.27 17.95 4.25
C VAL A 72 1.94 17.58 5.58
N SER A 73 1.60 16.44 6.18
CA SER A 73 2.04 16.12 7.55
C SER A 73 2.69 14.76 7.68
N ASN A 74 2.08 13.70 7.15
CA ASN A 74 2.50 12.35 7.52
C ASN A 74 3.81 11.94 6.85
N ARG A 75 4.13 12.43 5.65
CA ARG A 75 5.37 12.05 4.96
C ARG A 75 6.60 12.34 5.81
N ARG A 76 6.72 13.59 6.32
CA ARG A 76 7.89 13.97 7.14
C ARG A 76 7.96 13.17 8.43
N LYS A 77 6.85 13.07 9.17
CA LYS A 77 6.79 12.33 10.44
C LYS A 77 7.14 10.85 10.25
N MET A 78 6.61 10.23 9.20
CA MET A 78 6.83 8.82 8.92
C MET A 78 8.26 8.56 8.44
N THR A 79 8.81 9.42 7.58
CA THR A 79 10.23 9.37 7.19
C THR A 79 11.16 9.50 8.39
N THR A 80 10.94 10.47 9.28
CA THR A 80 11.76 10.63 10.49
C THR A 80 11.64 9.43 11.43
N HIS A 81 10.43 8.88 11.59
CA HIS A 81 10.24 7.69 12.42
C HIS A 81 10.96 6.46 11.87
N LEU A 82 10.94 6.29 10.53
CA LEU A 82 11.65 5.20 9.85
C LEU A 82 13.17 5.40 9.91
N GLU A 83 13.66 6.62 9.76
CA GLU A 83 15.08 6.93 9.92
C GLU A 83 15.56 6.61 11.35
N ASP A 84 14.80 7.04 12.37
CA ASP A 84 15.09 6.71 13.78
C ASP A 84 15.07 5.20 14.03
N PHE A 85 14.15 4.47 13.38
CA PHE A 85 14.07 3.02 13.48
C PHE A 85 15.32 2.35 12.88
N LEU A 86 15.69 2.72 11.65
CA LEU A 86 16.88 2.19 10.97
C LEU A 86 18.15 2.45 11.80
N HIS A 87 18.30 3.66 12.33
CA HIS A 87 19.44 4.04 13.16
C HIS A 87 19.46 3.29 14.50
N LYS A 88 18.34 3.23 15.23
CA LYS A 88 18.28 2.52 16.53
C LYS A 88 18.59 1.03 16.39
N GLN A 89 18.21 0.44 15.27
CA GLN A 89 18.44 -0.97 14.99
C GLN A 89 19.77 -1.24 14.29
N ARG A 90 20.58 -0.21 14.00
CA ARG A 90 21.87 -0.34 13.30
C ARG A 90 21.74 -1.11 11.99
N PHE A 91 20.78 -0.72 11.17
CA PHE A 91 20.67 -1.26 9.81
C PHE A 91 21.90 -0.86 8.99
N PRO A 92 22.39 -1.75 8.10
CA PRO A 92 23.52 -1.45 7.23
C PRO A 92 23.17 -0.32 6.26
N CYS A 93 24.17 0.42 5.79
CA CYS A 93 23.96 1.47 4.81
C CYS A 93 23.32 0.88 3.53
N PRO A 94 22.30 1.52 2.95
CA PRO A 94 21.75 1.05 1.70
C PRO A 94 22.77 1.17 0.55
N PRO A 95 22.71 0.26 -0.44
CA PRO A 95 23.42 0.43 -1.71
C PRO A 95 23.08 1.72 -2.44
N GLU A 96 24.03 2.18 -3.26
CA GLU A 96 23.84 3.28 -4.21
C GLU A 96 22.69 2.99 -5.21
N VAL A 97 22.48 1.71 -5.56
CA VAL A 97 21.40 1.26 -6.44
C VAL A 97 20.55 0.21 -5.76
N ILE A 98 19.28 0.54 -5.54
CA ILE A 98 18.29 -0.37 -4.94
C ILE A 98 17.06 -0.45 -5.87
N GLY A 99 16.54 -1.66 -6.10
CA GLY A 99 15.30 -1.85 -6.86
C GLY A 99 14.04 -1.44 -6.09
N GLY A 100 14.15 -1.30 -4.78
CA GLY A 100 13.09 -0.81 -3.91
C GLY A 100 13.32 -1.18 -2.44
N VAL A 101 12.39 -0.79 -1.58
CA VAL A 101 12.43 -1.06 -0.14
C VAL A 101 12.38 -2.55 0.15
N ASP A 102 11.56 -3.29 -0.58
CA ASP A 102 11.42 -4.74 -0.42
C ASP A 102 12.74 -5.46 -0.73
N ASP A 103 13.44 -5.04 -1.79
CA ASP A 103 14.72 -5.62 -2.19
C ASP A 103 15.83 -5.34 -1.18
N TYR A 104 15.84 -4.13 -0.59
CA TYR A 104 16.77 -3.79 0.48
C TYR A 104 16.51 -4.66 1.72
N LEU A 105 15.27 -4.73 2.20
CA LEU A 105 14.92 -5.50 3.39
C LEU A 105 15.15 -7.01 3.19
N ALA A 106 14.85 -7.54 2.00
CA ALA A 106 15.19 -8.91 1.63
C ALA A 106 16.71 -9.14 1.64
N GLY A 107 17.48 -8.24 1.03
CA GLY A 107 18.93 -8.28 1.04
C GLY A 107 19.53 -8.27 2.44
N VAL A 108 18.99 -7.45 3.35
CA VAL A 108 19.42 -7.42 4.76
C VAL A 108 19.02 -8.70 5.50
N ALA A 109 17.84 -9.25 5.25
CA ALA A 109 17.38 -10.48 5.89
C ALA A 109 18.23 -11.71 5.49
N ASP A 110 18.66 -11.76 4.22
CA ASP A 110 19.43 -12.88 3.67
C ASP A 110 20.93 -12.77 3.96
N ASN A 111 21.44 -11.58 4.26
CA ASN A 111 22.87 -11.36 4.52
C ASN A 111 23.34 -12.00 5.85
N SER A 112 24.20 -13.01 5.77
CA SER A 112 24.77 -13.70 6.94
C SER A 112 25.77 -12.87 7.74
N ASN A 113 26.33 -11.81 7.16
CA ASN A 113 27.32 -10.94 7.81
C ASN A 113 26.66 -9.92 8.75
N VAL A 114 25.34 -9.71 8.62
CA VAL A 114 24.56 -8.84 9.49
C VAL A 114 24.11 -9.60 10.73
N SER A 115 24.05 -8.91 11.87
CA SER A 115 23.61 -9.54 13.13
C SER A 115 22.22 -10.19 12.98
N GLY A 116 22.04 -11.38 13.56
CA GLY A 116 20.78 -12.14 13.46
C GLY A 116 19.54 -11.36 13.92
N GLN A 117 19.70 -10.43 14.88
CA GLN A 117 18.61 -9.57 15.33
C GLN A 117 18.15 -8.58 14.26
N VAL A 118 19.08 -7.98 13.51
CA VAL A 118 18.76 -7.04 12.42
C VAL A 118 18.11 -7.78 11.26
N ARG A 119 18.63 -8.98 10.91
CA ARG A 119 18.03 -9.84 9.90
C ARG A 119 16.57 -10.20 10.21
N LEU A 120 16.30 -10.59 11.46
CA LEU A 120 14.95 -10.91 11.91
C LEU A 120 14.02 -9.70 11.83
N LYS A 121 14.51 -8.51 12.17
CA LYS A 121 13.74 -7.27 12.05
C LYS A 121 13.46 -6.90 10.61
N ALA A 122 14.44 -7.02 9.72
CA ALA A 122 14.26 -6.81 8.29
C ALA A 122 13.18 -7.76 7.70
N ALA A 123 13.24 -9.05 8.05
CA ALA A 123 12.24 -10.03 7.64
C ALA A 123 10.84 -9.71 8.20
N THR A 124 10.76 -9.19 9.44
CA THR A 124 9.50 -8.77 10.05
C THR A 124 8.91 -7.57 9.32
N GLU A 125 9.71 -6.54 9.02
CA GLU A 125 9.27 -5.35 8.26
C GLU A 125 8.82 -5.72 6.85
N LEU A 126 9.54 -6.62 6.17
CA LEU A 126 9.14 -7.16 4.88
C LEU A 126 7.76 -7.86 4.98
N GLY A 127 7.56 -8.65 6.02
CA GLY A 127 6.28 -9.31 6.31
C GLY A 127 5.15 -8.31 6.59
N VAL A 128 5.44 -7.22 7.32
CA VAL A 128 4.47 -6.15 7.59
C VAL A 128 4.09 -5.43 6.30
N LEU A 129 5.05 -5.09 5.44
CA LEU A 129 4.80 -4.46 4.13
C LEU A 129 3.94 -5.36 3.24
N ALA A 130 4.29 -6.65 3.15
CA ALA A 130 3.52 -7.64 2.40
C ALA A 130 2.11 -7.80 2.98
N GLY A 131 1.98 -7.82 4.31
CA GLY A 131 0.70 -7.91 5.02
C GLY A 131 -0.21 -6.71 4.75
N ILE A 132 0.33 -5.48 4.77
CA ILE A 132 -0.42 -4.26 4.46
C ILE A 132 -0.93 -4.30 3.01
N ARG A 133 -0.11 -4.74 2.06
CA ARG A 133 -0.52 -4.92 0.66
C ARG A 133 -1.63 -5.97 0.52
N ALA A 134 -1.48 -7.10 1.21
CA ALA A 134 -2.46 -8.19 1.20
C ALA A 134 -3.80 -7.79 1.85
N ALA A 135 -3.78 -6.90 2.84
CA ALA A 135 -4.98 -6.37 3.49
C ALA A 135 -5.81 -5.42 2.61
N GLY A 136 -5.37 -5.13 1.37
CA GLY A 136 -6.10 -4.26 0.44
C GLY A 136 -5.85 -2.77 0.67
N ASN A 137 -4.99 -2.39 1.61
CA ASN A 137 -4.60 -1.00 1.87
C ASN A 137 -3.45 -0.55 0.96
N GLY A 138 -3.61 -0.74 -0.36
CA GLY A 138 -2.56 -0.43 -1.35
C GLY A 138 -2.09 1.02 -1.31
N LEU A 139 -3.00 1.96 -1.02
CA LEU A 139 -2.67 3.37 -0.84
C LEU A 139 -1.67 3.58 0.31
N TYR A 140 -1.92 2.96 1.46
CA TYR A 140 -1.05 3.09 2.63
C TYR A 140 0.29 2.37 2.40
N ALA A 141 0.28 1.21 1.74
CA ALA A 141 1.51 0.53 1.35
C ALA A 141 2.40 1.42 0.47
N MET A 142 1.81 2.10 -0.51
CA MET A 142 2.54 3.02 -1.40
C MET A 142 3.10 4.22 -0.63
N GLN A 143 2.30 4.82 0.25
CA GLN A 143 2.75 5.91 1.13
C GLN A 143 3.90 5.49 2.05
N LEU A 144 3.83 4.27 2.57
CA LEU A 144 4.87 3.70 3.43
C LEU A 144 6.16 3.43 2.65
N SER A 145 6.08 2.81 1.47
CA SER A 145 7.23 2.60 0.59
C SER A 145 7.92 3.91 0.23
N MET A 146 7.18 4.95 -0.18
CA MET A 146 7.74 6.27 -0.48
C MET A 146 8.42 6.93 0.72
N ALA A 147 7.83 6.78 1.91
CA ALA A 147 8.41 7.32 3.15
C ALA A 147 9.70 6.58 3.53
N TYR A 148 9.75 5.26 3.30
CA TYR A 148 10.89 4.41 3.55
C TYR A 148 12.05 4.71 2.59
N GLU A 149 11.78 4.89 1.29
CA GLU A 149 12.78 5.35 0.32
C GLU A 149 13.37 6.70 0.72
N SER A 150 12.52 7.65 1.11
CA SER A 150 12.97 8.96 1.59
C SER A 150 13.80 8.82 2.89
N ALA A 151 13.47 7.86 3.75
CA ALA A 151 14.22 7.58 4.98
C ALA A 151 15.57 6.94 4.70
N LEU A 152 15.66 5.98 3.78
CA LEU A 152 16.91 5.36 3.36
C LEU A 152 17.86 6.38 2.74
N GLN A 153 17.36 7.27 1.87
CA GLN A 153 18.15 8.37 1.31
C GLN A 153 18.64 9.36 2.38
N SER A 154 17.81 9.66 3.39
CA SER A 154 18.20 10.51 4.52
C SER A 154 19.25 9.81 5.40
N TYR A 155 19.06 8.51 5.63
CA TYR A 155 19.92 7.66 6.44
C TYR A 155 21.31 7.54 5.83
N GLU A 156 21.40 7.25 4.54
CA GLU A 156 22.66 7.21 3.77
C GLU A 156 23.42 8.54 3.92
N ARG A 157 22.76 9.68 3.71
CA ARG A 157 23.40 11.00 3.81
C ARG A 157 23.90 11.36 5.21
N ARG A 158 23.20 10.94 6.25
CA ARG A 158 23.51 11.31 7.64
C ARG A 158 24.46 10.33 8.32
N PHE A 159 24.44 9.07 7.90
CA PHE A 159 25.12 7.96 8.58
C PHE A 159 26.05 7.15 7.65
N ALA A 160 26.45 7.70 6.49
CA ALA A 160 27.49 7.16 5.60
C ALA A 160 28.72 6.62 6.38
N PRO A 161 29.35 5.52 5.91
CA PRO A 161 29.70 4.39 6.76
C PRO A 161 30.77 4.68 7.83
N ARG A 162 30.57 4.05 8.99
CA ARG A 162 31.59 3.83 10.02
C ARG A 162 31.82 2.33 10.20
N GLU A 163 32.29 1.62 9.17
CA GLU A 163 33.15 0.43 9.26
C GLU A 163 33.34 -0.25 7.87
N PRO A 164 34.53 -0.82 7.59
CA PRO A 164 34.85 -1.48 6.32
C PRO A 164 34.08 -2.79 6.07
N ALA A 165 33.31 -3.29 7.05
CA ALA A 165 32.46 -4.48 6.87
C ALA A 165 31.24 -4.22 5.98
N ASP A 166 30.84 -2.95 5.82
CA ASP A 166 29.72 -2.56 4.95
C ASP A 166 30.11 -2.57 3.45
N GLU A 167 31.41 -2.45 3.12
CA GLU A 167 31.89 -2.46 1.72
C GLU A 167 31.83 -3.86 1.07
N GLN A 168 31.94 -4.94 1.86
CA GLN A 168 31.95 -6.32 1.34
C GLN A 168 30.61 -6.75 0.72
N TRP A 169 29.52 -6.03 1.00
CA TRP A 169 28.22 -6.30 0.37
C TRP A 169 28.20 -5.91 -1.13
N HIS A 170 29.14 -5.08 -1.59
CA HIS A 170 29.20 -4.58 -2.96
C HIS A 170 29.92 -5.52 -3.95
N GLU A 171 30.70 -6.50 -3.48
CA GLU A 171 31.60 -7.28 -4.35
C GLU A 171 31.02 -8.63 -4.83
N GLU A 172 29.91 -9.12 -4.28
CA GLU A 172 29.36 -10.46 -4.60
C GLU A 172 28.19 -10.49 -5.61
N ARG A 173 27.94 -9.43 -6.39
CA ARG A 173 26.89 -9.41 -7.44
C ARG A 173 27.44 -9.42 -8.86
#